data_AF-A0A819YWT5-F1
#
_entry.id   AF-A0A819YWT5-F1
#
_cell.length_a   1.000
_cell.length_b   1.000
_cell.length_c   1.000
_cell.angle_alpha   90.00
_cell.angle_beta   90.00
_cell.angle_gamma   90.00
#
_symmetry.space_group_name_H-M   'P 1'
#
loop_
_entity.id
_entity.type
_entity.pdbx_description
1 polymer ?
#
loop_
_entity_poly.entity_id
_entity_poly.type
_entity_poly.pdbx_seq_one_letter_code
_entity_poly.pdbx_strand_id
1 'polypeptide(L)'
;MASTTMSISTAFASTQQFTFERVVAYPSGNGFPTTSITTADVNGDNKQDIIGICGSDNNVAVILGYGNGSFGTPTMYLTGSNIPPTVIIVVD
;
A
#
# COMPACT_ATOMS: atom_id res chain seq x y z
N MET A 1 0.63 27.42 10.26
CA MET A 1 -0.05 26.11 10.33
C MET A 1 0.82 25.22 11.20
N ALA A 2 0.31 24.74 12.33
CA ALA A 2 1.10 23.94 13.27
C ALA A 2 1.29 22.52 12.69
N SER A 3 2.53 22.07 12.55
CA SER A 3 2.85 20.70 12.17
C SER A 3 2.74 19.81 13.40
N THR A 4 1.83 18.83 13.38
CA THR A 4 1.69 17.83 14.44
C THR A 4 2.69 16.71 14.16
N THR A 5 3.78 16.66 14.93
CA THR A 5 4.76 15.57 14.84
C THR A 5 4.19 14.34 15.55
N MET A 6 3.92 13.26 14.81
CA MET A 6 3.74 11.93 15.39
C MET A 6 5.12 11.27 15.53
N SER A 7 5.53 10.95 16.76
CA SER A 7 6.78 10.22 17.02
C SER A 7 6.44 8.78 17.38
N ILE A 8 6.87 7.82 16.54
CA ILE A 8 6.93 6.40 16.92
C ILE A 8 8.35 6.14 17.43
N SER A 9 8.51 6.07 18.75
CA SER A 9 9.77 5.66 19.37
C SER A 9 9.78 4.13 19.51
N THR A 10 10.38 3.45 18.53
CA THR A 10 10.90 2.09 18.75
C THR A 10 12.39 2.19 19.04
N ALA A 11 12.80 1.68 20.20
CA ALA A 11 14.15 1.80 20.73
C ALA A 11 15.19 1.07 19.87
N PHE A 12 15.90 1.81 19.01
CA PHE A 12 17.24 1.47 18.57
C PHE A 12 18.19 2.60 19.00
N ALA A 13 19.38 2.23 19.45
CA ALA A 13 20.35 3.11 20.13
C ALA A 13 21.04 4.14 19.21
N SER A 14 20.26 4.99 18.55
CA SER A 14 20.74 6.21 17.91
C SER A 14 19.63 7.26 17.91
N THR A 15 19.89 8.44 18.44
CA THR A 15 18.95 9.58 18.55
C THR A 15 18.66 10.26 17.21
N GLN A 16 18.53 9.50 16.11
CA GLN A 16 17.97 10.04 14.88
C GLN A 16 16.45 10.13 15.04
N GLN A 17 15.97 11.37 15.12
CA GLN A 17 14.56 11.69 15.10
C GLN A 17 14.05 11.40 13.67
N PHE A 18 13.25 10.35 13.50
CA PHE A 18 12.56 10.09 12.24
C PHE A 18 11.28 10.93 12.23
N THR A 19 11.21 11.92 11.35
CA THR A 19 9.97 12.65 11.08
C THR A 19 9.20 11.92 9.99
N PHE A 20 7.96 11.53 10.28
CA PHE A 20 7.05 11.09 9.22
C PHE A 20 6.64 12.31 8.40
N GLU A 21 6.81 12.22 7.09
CA GLU A 21 6.25 13.18 6.14
C GLU A 21 4.71 13.13 6.17
N ARG A 22 4.07 14.08 5.48
CA ARG A 22 2.61 14.14 5.33
C ARG A 22 2.04 12.79 4.89
N VAL A 23 1.05 12.27 5.63
CA VAL A 23 0.26 11.11 5.21
C VAL A 23 -0.49 11.43 3.92
N VAL A 24 -0.27 10.61 2.89
CA VAL A 24 -1.00 10.67 1.62
C VAL A 24 -1.91 9.45 1.54
N ALA A 25 -3.21 9.68 1.35
CA ALA A 25 -4.18 8.61 1.17
C ALA A 25 -4.27 8.23 -0.31
N TYR A 26 -4.20 6.92 -0.58
CA TYR A 26 -4.43 6.34 -1.90
C TYR A 26 -5.73 5.54 -1.86
N PRO A 27 -6.75 5.89 -2.68
CA PRO A 27 -8.00 5.15 -2.69
C PRO A 27 -7.79 3.73 -3.23
N SER A 28 -8.56 2.78 -2.72
CA SER A 28 -8.55 1.37 -3.15
C SER A 28 -9.15 1.15 -4.55
N GLY A 29 -9.71 2.20 -5.18
CA GLY A 29 -10.21 2.19 -6.56
C GLY A 29 -11.69 1.83 -6.70
N ASN A 30 -12.24 1.00 -5.81
CA ASN A 30 -13.64 0.52 -5.89
C ASN A 30 -14.52 0.94 -4.70
N GLY A 31 -14.00 1.73 -3.76
CA GLY A 31 -14.77 2.27 -2.63
C GLY A 31 -15.04 1.26 -1.51
N PHE A 32 -14.54 0.02 -1.62
CA PHE A 32 -14.64 -0.98 -0.57
C PHE A 32 -13.44 -0.88 0.39
N PRO A 33 -13.62 -1.27 1.68
CA PRO A 33 -12.55 -1.26 2.65
C PRO A 33 -11.46 -2.26 2.24
N THR A 34 -10.22 -1.82 2.28
CA THR A 34 -9.07 -2.69 2.05
C THR A 34 -8.88 -3.62 3.25
N THR A 35 -8.89 -4.93 3.03
CA THR A 35 -8.79 -5.94 4.11
C THR A 35 -7.40 -6.53 4.24
N SER A 36 -6.58 -6.46 3.19
CA SER A 36 -5.20 -6.93 3.18
C SER A 36 -4.37 -6.08 2.23
N ILE A 37 -3.12 -5.80 2.59
CA ILE A 37 -2.16 -5.07 1.77
C ILE A 37 -0.81 -5.77 1.80
N THR A 38 -0.07 -5.68 0.70
CA THR A 38 1.34 -6.07 0.61
C THR A 38 2.06 -5.17 -0.39
N THR A 39 3.38 -5.25 -0.42
CA THR A 39 4.23 -4.46 -1.31
C THR A 39 5.22 -5.37 -2.02
N ALA A 40 5.27 -5.29 -3.35
CA ALA A 40 6.31 -5.91 -4.18
C ALA A 40 6.61 -5.04 -5.41
N ASP A 41 7.72 -5.26 -6.10
CA ASP A 41 7.89 -4.78 -7.47
C ASP A 41 7.18 -5.76 -8.40
N VAL A 42 5.99 -5.40 -8.89
CA VAL A 42 5.16 -6.31 -9.69
C VAL A 42 5.30 -6.07 -11.19
N ASN A 43 5.99 -5.01 -11.61
CA ASN A 43 6.18 -4.67 -13.02
C ASN A 43 7.66 -4.74 -13.48
N GLY A 44 8.59 -5.04 -12.57
CA GLY A 44 10.01 -5.23 -12.84
C GLY A 44 10.78 -3.93 -13.06
N ASP A 45 10.27 -2.79 -12.55
CA ASP A 45 10.91 -1.48 -12.74
C ASP A 45 11.82 -1.05 -11.58
N ASN A 46 12.04 -1.95 -10.61
CA ASN A 46 12.78 -1.76 -9.37
C ASN A 46 12.18 -0.69 -8.44
N LYS A 47 10.87 -0.44 -8.52
CA LYS A 47 10.14 0.43 -7.60
C LYS A 47 9.10 -0.36 -6.84
N GLN A 48 8.90 0.02 -5.60
CA GLN A 48 7.95 -0.65 -4.72
C GLN A 48 6.51 -0.29 -5.13
N ASP A 49 5.70 -1.29 -5.48
CA ASP A 49 4.27 -1.14 -5.73
C ASP A 49 3.45 -1.55 -4.49
N ILE A 50 2.18 -1.16 -4.47
CA ILE A 50 1.18 -1.61 -3.48
C ILE A 50 0.20 -2.55 -4.14
N ILE A 51 -0.11 -3.65 -3.45
CA ILE A 51 -1.12 -4.62 -3.84
C ILE A 51 -2.11 -4.75 -2.69
N GLY A 52 -3.41 -4.62 -2.95
CA GLY A 52 -4.46 -4.63 -1.93
C GLY A 52 -5.70 -5.43 -2.30
N ILE A 53 -6.27 -6.11 -1.31
CA ILE A 53 -7.60 -6.74 -1.39
C ILE A 53 -8.65 -5.75 -0.91
N CYS A 54 -9.72 -5.63 -1.68
CA CYS A 54 -10.90 -4.89 -1.28
C CYS A 54 -11.97 -5.89 -0.82
N GLY A 55 -12.38 -5.81 0.46
CA GLY A 55 -13.00 -6.90 1.23
C GLY A 55 -14.34 -7.46 0.77
N SER A 56 -14.91 -6.99 -0.32
CA SER A 56 -16.18 -7.47 -0.87
C SER A 56 -16.18 -7.56 -2.40
N ASP A 57 -15.01 -7.41 -3.02
CA ASP A 57 -14.85 -7.50 -4.46
C ASP A 57 -13.96 -8.67 -4.83
N ASN A 58 -14.21 -9.30 -5.98
CA ASN A 58 -13.39 -10.40 -6.49
C ASN A 58 -12.15 -9.85 -7.22
N ASN A 59 -11.62 -8.74 -6.72
CA ASN A 59 -10.62 -7.94 -7.37
C ASN A 59 -9.46 -7.64 -6.42
N VAL A 60 -8.28 -7.55 -7.01
CA VAL A 60 -7.06 -7.04 -6.38
C VAL A 60 -6.75 -5.69 -7.01
N ALA A 61 -6.49 -4.69 -6.17
CA ALA A 61 -5.99 -3.40 -6.61
C ALA A 61 -4.46 -3.44 -6.66
N VAL A 62 -3.87 -3.01 -7.77
CA VAL A 62 -2.43 -2.76 -7.92
C VAL A 62 -2.22 -1.27 -8.10
N ILE A 63 -1.36 -0.69 -7.29
CA ILE A 63 -1.02 0.74 -7.34
C ILE A 63 0.49 0.84 -7.57
N LEU A 64 0.86 1.30 -8.77
CA LEU A 64 2.27 1.37 -9.16
C LEU A 64 3.00 2.49 -8.41
N GLY A 65 4.23 2.20 -7.98
CA GLY A 65 5.12 3.13 -7.34
C GLY A 65 5.89 3.98 -8.35
N TYR A 66 6.09 5.26 -8.04
CA TYR A 66 6.96 6.14 -8.83
C TYR A 66 8.40 6.20 -8.30
N GLY A 67 8.72 5.43 -7.24
CA GLY A 67 10.09 5.31 -6.69
C GLY A 67 10.53 6.49 -5.82
N ASN A 68 9.69 7.53 -5.71
CA ASN A 68 9.89 8.70 -4.85
C ASN A 68 8.96 8.69 -3.62
N GLY A 69 8.38 7.53 -3.28
CA GLY A 69 7.40 7.39 -2.20
C GLY A 69 5.97 7.80 -2.57
N SER A 70 5.72 8.19 -3.82
CA SER A 70 4.36 8.41 -4.33
C SER A 70 3.89 7.27 -5.22
N PHE A 71 2.58 7.09 -5.27
CA PHE A 71 1.91 6.01 -6.00
C PHE A 71 0.91 6.57 -7.02
N GLY A 72 0.65 5.78 -8.06
CA GLY A 72 -0.30 6.12 -9.12
C GLY A 72 -1.76 5.89 -8.73
N THR A 73 -2.61 5.81 -9.75
CA THR A 73 -4.01 5.41 -9.59
C THR A 73 -4.11 3.88 -9.48
N PRO A 74 -5.02 3.35 -8.65
CA PRO A 74 -5.25 1.91 -8.55
C PRO A 74 -5.76 1.34 -9.87
N THR A 75 -5.20 0.20 -10.27
CA THR A 75 -5.72 -0.65 -11.36
C THR A 75 -6.31 -1.92 -10.76
N MET A 76 -7.54 -2.25 -11.16
CA MET A 76 -8.26 -3.41 -10.61
C MET A 76 -8.09 -4.64 -11.50
N TYR A 77 -7.68 -5.75 -10.89
CA TYR A 77 -7.52 -7.03 -11.55
C TYR A 77 -8.51 -8.05 -10.98
N LEU A 78 -9.27 -8.71 -11.86
CA LEU A 78 -10.15 -9.81 -11.46
C LEU A 78 -9.31 -11.01 -11.03
N THR A 79 -9.64 -11.60 -9.88
CA THR A 79 -8.98 -12.83 -9.40
C THR A 79 -9.44 -14.08 -10.14
N GLY A 80 -10.51 -13.98 -10.93
CA GLY A 80 -11.13 -15.12 -11.62
C GLY A 80 -11.88 -16.07 -10.68
N SER A 81 -11.96 -15.76 -9.38
CA SER A 81 -12.70 -16.50 -8.36
C SER A 81 -14.02 -15.79 -8.04
N ASN A 82 -15.05 -16.55 -7.71
CA ASN A 82 -16.31 -16.02 -7.16
C ASN A 82 -16.25 -15.81 -5.64
N ILE A 83 -15.11 -16.12 -5.03
CA ILE A 83 -14.86 -15.97 -3.60
C ILE A 83 -13.82 -14.85 -3.44
N PRO A 84 -14.13 -13.79 -2.67
CA PRO A 84 -13.19 -12.72 -2.39
C PRO A 84 -11.93 -13.29 -1.72
N PRO A 85 -10.73 -12.90 -2.17
CA PRO A 85 -9.51 -13.31 -1.50
C PRO A 85 -9.49 -12.72 -0.09
N THR A 86 -8.79 -13.38 0.84
CA THR A 86 -8.63 -12.92 2.22
C THR A 86 -7.22 -12.48 2.55
N VAL A 87 -6.23 -13.02 1.84
CA VAL A 87 -4.80 -12.76 2.05
C VAL A 87 -4.11 -12.63 0.69
N ILE A 88 -3.16 -11.69 0.59
CA ILE A 88 -2.19 -11.63 -0.52
C ILE A 88 -0.81 -11.97 0.02
N ILE A 89 -0.12 -12.83 -0.71
CA ILE A 89 1.30 -13.10 -0.55
C ILE A 89 1.93 -12.85 -1.91
N VAL A 90 3.04 -12.11 -1.94
CA VAL A 90 3.88 -12.03 -3.14
C VAL A 90 5.10 -12.90 -2.89
N VAL A 91 5.45 -13.72 -3.86
CA VAL A 91 6.64 -14.56 -3.84
C VAL A 91 7.62 -13.93 -4.82
N ASP A 92 8.85 -13.74 -4.37
CA ASP A 92 9.97 -13.22 -5.15
C ASP A 92 10.65 -14.30 -6.01
#